data_AF-A0A7J2M875-F1
#
_entry.id   AF-A0A7J2M875-F1
#
_cell.length_a   1.000
_cell.length_b   1.000
_cell.length_c   1.000
_cell.angle_alpha   90.00
_cell.angle_beta   90.00
_cell.angle_gamma   90.00
#
_symmetry.space_group_name_H-M   'P 1'
#
loop_
_entity.id
_entity.type
_entity.pdbx_description
1 polymer ?
#
loop_
_entity_poly.entity_id
_entity_poly.type
_entity_poly.pdbx_seq_one_letter_code
_entity_poly.pdbx_strand_id
1 'polypeptide(L)'
;YSDGCMAGGFDASDDDCFAEYMTVKTPHGAFAGIWNTRYGWGAGQDPPYDIIDYGSQRFAREFWDAIFGENIKELGRANQDSKEDNIWRINELVMRFCFYEITLFGDPAAILKDVDFHAPEKPDMPAGEANGKINVVYSYESGAIDEDGDRLYYLWDFGDGTSTWSGPHASGEKTSVSHTWSRKGTYQVRVKAKDMYGRESEWSDPLPVSMPLFNCMPLLEKLIEWLHAIRLLRFPWEWLGAS
;
A
#
# COMPACT_ATOMS: atom_id res chain seq x y z
N TYR A 1 1.02 12.57 -23.21
CA TYR A 1 1.93 13.06 -24.26
C TYR A 1 1.10 13.37 -25.50
N SER A 2 1.35 14.49 -26.19
CA SER A 2 0.60 14.87 -27.39
C SER A 2 1.53 15.23 -28.54
N ASP A 3 1.26 14.64 -29.71
CA ASP A 3 1.89 14.99 -30.98
C ASP A 3 1.08 16.00 -31.79
N GLY A 4 0.03 16.58 -31.20
CA GLY A 4 -0.82 17.56 -31.86
C GLY A 4 -0.11 18.89 -32.07
N CYS A 5 -0.49 19.62 -33.12
CA CYS A 5 -0.04 20.99 -33.34
C CYS A 5 -0.66 21.94 -32.30
N MET A 6 0.14 22.89 -31.80
CA MET A 6 -0.26 24.05 -31.01
C MET A 6 -1.01 23.71 -29.70
N ALA A 7 -1.01 22.44 -29.27
CA ALA A 7 -1.74 22.02 -28.08
C ALA A 7 -1.20 22.67 -26.80
N GLY A 8 0.09 22.99 -26.78
CA GLY A 8 0.75 23.77 -25.72
C GLY A 8 1.11 25.20 -26.15
N GLY A 9 0.41 25.78 -27.14
CA GLY A 9 0.70 27.15 -27.59
C GLY A 9 0.27 28.23 -26.60
N PHE A 10 0.86 28.25 -25.40
CA PHE A 10 0.49 29.15 -24.28
C PHE A 10 0.73 30.64 -24.57
N ASP A 11 1.46 30.95 -25.64
CA ASP A 11 1.76 32.30 -26.11
C ASP A 11 1.15 32.60 -27.50
N ALA A 12 0.33 31.69 -28.04
CA ALA A 12 -0.14 31.76 -29.43
C ALA A 12 -1.39 32.64 -29.61
N SER A 13 -2.15 32.89 -28.54
CA SER A 13 -3.39 33.67 -28.54
C SER A 13 -3.60 34.33 -27.18
N ASP A 14 -4.59 35.24 -27.10
CA ASP A 14 -5.04 35.83 -25.84
C ASP A 14 -5.83 34.83 -24.96
N ASP A 15 -6.26 33.71 -25.52
CA ASP A 15 -6.96 32.62 -24.82
C ASP A 15 -5.98 31.53 -24.33
N ASP A 16 -6.33 30.85 -23.23
CA ASP A 16 -5.56 29.71 -22.70
C ASP A 16 -5.50 28.56 -23.71
N CYS A 17 -4.33 27.92 -23.83
CA CYS A 17 -4.17 26.76 -24.70
C CYS A 17 -4.75 25.47 -24.09
N PHE A 18 -4.84 24.41 -24.91
CA PHE A 18 -5.40 23.13 -24.46
C PHE A 18 -4.59 22.51 -23.29
N ALA A 19 -3.26 22.63 -23.31
CA ALA A 19 -2.40 22.16 -22.23
C ALA A 19 -2.74 22.86 -20.90
N GLU A 20 -2.86 24.19 -20.89
CA GLU A 20 -3.25 24.96 -19.70
C GLU A 20 -4.64 24.58 -19.20
N TYR A 21 -5.59 24.38 -20.11
CA TYR A 21 -6.92 23.91 -19.74
C TYR A 21 -6.86 22.56 -19.02
N MET A 22 -6.12 21.60 -19.60
CA MET A 22 -6.00 20.25 -19.07
C MET A 22 -5.21 20.17 -17.78
N THR A 23 -4.22 21.03 -17.54
CA THR A 23 -3.38 20.94 -16.33
C THR A 23 -3.78 21.88 -15.21
N VAL A 24 -4.54 22.94 -15.49
CA VAL A 24 -4.83 24.00 -14.50
C VAL A 24 -6.32 24.27 -14.33
N LYS A 25 -7.13 24.26 -15.40
CA LYS A 25 -8.49 24.83 -15.37
C LYS A 25 -9.57 23.83 -14.94
N THR A 26 -9.31 22.52 -15.02
CA THR A 26 -10.26 21.47 -14.62
C THR A 26 -9.77 20.69 -13.40
N PRO A 27 -10.65 20.41 -12.41
CA PRO A 27 -10.32 19.55 -11.27
C PRO A 27 -10.14 18.08 -11.64
N HIS A 28 -10.47 17.69 -12.88
CA HIS A 28 -10.42 16.31 -13.38
C HIS A 28 -9.56 16.19 -14.64
N GLY A 29 -8.69 17.17 -14.88
CA GLY A 29 -7.74 17.16 -15.99
C GLY A 29 -6.51 16.29 -15.73
N ALA A 30 -5.51 16.46 -16.60
CA ALA A 30 -4.23 15.81 -16.42
C ALA A 30 -3.44 16.52 -15.32
N PHE A 31 -2.74 15.77 -14.45
CA PHE A 31 -1.86 16.39 -13.45
C PHE A 31 -0.59 16.99 -14.07
N ALA A 32 -0.19 16.49 -15.24
CA ALA A 32 0.90 17.00 -16.07
C ALA A 32 0.76 16.46 -17.51
N GLY A 33 1.55 16.98 -18.42
CA GLY A 33 1.74 16.38 -19.73
C GLY A 33 2.74 17.13 -20.61
N ILE A 34 3.05 16.52 -21.74
CA ILE A 34 4.04 17.02 -22.69
C ILE A 34 3.33 17.31 -24.00
N TRP A 35 3.46 18.55 -24.48
CA TRP A 35 2.74 19.08 -25.64
C TRP A 35 3.65 19.92 -26.53
N ASN A 36 3.37 19.94 -27.83
CA ASN A 36 4.02 20.87 -28.75
C ASN A 36 3.47 22.29 -28.55
N THR A 37 4.35 23.25 -28.32
CA THR A 37 4.01 24.69 -28.30
C THR A 37 3.83 25.26 -29.71
N ARG A 38 4.32 24.54 -30.73
CA ARG A 38 4.22 24.86 -32.16
C ARG A 38 3.74 23.65 -32.96
N TYR A 39 4.38 23.31 -34.08
CA TYR A 39 3.87 22.27 -34.97
C TYR A 39 4.16 20.87 -34.42
N GLY A 40 3.20 19.96 -34.54
CA GLY A 40 3.41 18.54 -34.29
C GLY A 40 3.93 17.88 -35.57
N TRP A 41 5.22 17.56 -35.62
CA TRP A 41 5.86 17.00 -36.81
C TRP A 41 5.79 15.48 -36.78
N GLY A 42 5.30 14.86 -37.86
CA GLY A 42 5.04 13.41 -37.88
C GLY A 42 5.57 12.64 -39.08
N ALA A 43 6.31 13.27 -40.01
CA ALA A 43 6.83 12.59 -41.20
C ALA A 43 8.30 12.95 -41.45
N GLY A 44 9.08 11.93 -41.84
CA GLY A 44 10.49 11.99 -42.21
C GLY A 44 10.80 12.94 -43.35
N GLN A 45 12.08 13.31 -43.47
CA GLN A 45 12.58 14.24 -44.47
C GLN A 45 12.56 13.67 -45.90
N ASP A 46 12.83 12.38 -46.07
CA ASP A 46 13.05 11.75 -47.38
C ASP A 46 12.16 10.51 -47.60
N PRO A 47 11.71 10.25 -48.84
CA PRO A 47 11.01 9.02 -49.19
C PRO A 47 11.92 7.76 -49.06
N PRO A 48 11.40 6.64 -48.52
CA PRO A 48 10.07 6.49 -47.93
C PRO A 48 9.99 7.23 -46.59
N TYR A 49 8.99 8.10 -46.44
CA TYR A 49 8.85 8.94 -45.25
C TYR A 49 8.74 8.08 -44.00
N ASP A 50 9.61 8.32 -43.04
CA ASP A 50 9.48 7.72 -41.71
C ASP A 50 8.36 8.41 -40.95
N ILE A 51 7.22 7.73 -40.82
CA ILE A 51 6.04 8.23 -40.13
C ILE A 51 5.87 7.60 -38.74
N ILE A 52 6.84 6.79 -38.28
CA ILE A 52 6.75 5.98 -37.06
C ILE A 52 7.85 6.37 -36.06
N ASP A 53 9.03 6.79 -36.53
CA ASP A 53 10.20 7.08 -35.69
C ASP A 53 10.88 8.41 -36.06
N TYR A 54 10.05 9.45 -36.24
CA TYR A 54 10.50 10.79 -36.63
C TYR A 54 9.69 11.91 -35.96
N GLY A 55 10.27 13.11 -35.86
CA GLY A 55 9.60 14.30 -35.33
C GLY A 55 9.09 14.09 -33.90
N SER A 56 7.90 14.60 -33.58
CA SER A 56 7.31 14.52 -32.23
C SER A 56 7.18 13.08 -31.73
N GLN A 57 6.86 12.13 -32.63
CA GLN A 57 6.70 10.71 -32.27
C GLN A 57 8.00 10.10 -31.74
N ARG A 58 9.15 10.47 -32.31
CA ARG A 58 10.46 10.00 -31.83
C ARG A 58 10.68 10.45 -30.38
N PHE A 59 10.45 11.73 -30.06
CA PHE A 59 10.58 12.23 -28.68
C PHE A 59 9.57 11.59 -27.74
N ALA A 60 8.35 11.31 -28.20
CA ALA A 60 7.36 10.57 -27.42
C ALA A 60 7.85 9.16 -27.09
N ARG A 61 8.48 8.47 -28.05
CA ARG A 61 9.05 7.15 -27.83
C ARG A 61 10.21 7.18 -26.85
N GLU A 62 11.19 8.07 -27.05
CA GLU A 62 12.33 8.18 -26.12
C GLU A 62 11.87 8.62 -24.72
N PHE A 63 10.82 9.45 -24.60
CA PHE A 63 10.25 9.76 -23.28
C PHE A 63 9.76 8.50 -22.57
N TRP A 64 9.06 7.60 -23.27
CA TRP A 64 8.61 6.34 -22.67
C TRP A 64 9.74 5.33 -22.47
N ASP A 65 10.79 5.39 -23.29
CA ASP A 65 12.02 4.62 -23.07
C ASP A 65 12.75 5.08 -21.81
N ALA A 66 12.85 6.39 -21.56
CA ALA A 66 13.37 6.94 -20.32
C ALA A 66 12.59 6.40 -19.09
N ILE A 67 11.25 6.38 -19.16
CA ILE A 67 10.39 5.90 -18.07
C ILE A 67 10.56 4.38 -17.85
N PHE A 68 10.45 3.57 -18.91
CA PHE A 68 10.31 2.12 -18.80
C PHE A 68 11.60 1.33 -19.10
N GLY A 69 12.43 1.83 -20.01
CA GLY A 69 13.72 1.26 -20.38
C GLY A 69 14.84 1.68 -19.43
N GLU A 70 14.86 2.94 -19.00
CA GLU A 70 15.94 3.51 -18.18
C GLU A 70 15.57 3.77 -16.71
N ASN A 71 14.30 3.59 -16.34
CA ASN A 71 13.77 3.80 -14.99
C ASN A 71 13.92 5.26 -14.47
N ILE A 72 13.87 6.24 -15.38
CA ILE A 72 13.90 7.68 -15.06
C ILE A 72 12.47 8.18 -14.85
N LYS A 73 11.85 7.91 -13.70
CA LYS A 73 10.41 8.16 -13.46
C LYS A 73 10.00 9.61 -13.21
N GLU A 74 10.96 10.51 -13.02
CA GLU A 74 10.69 11.94 -12.82
C GLU A 74 10.39 12.61 -14.16
N LEU A 75 9.20 13.23 -14.31
CA LEU A 75 8.70 13.72 -15.59
C LEU A 75 9.65 14.70 -16.29
N GLY A 76 10.22 15.65 -15.54
CA GLY A 76 11.16 16.63 -16.07
C GLY A 76 12.45 15.97 -16.58
N ARG A 77 12.97 15.00 -15.82
CA ARG A 77 14.17 14.25 -16.21
C ARG A 77 13.92 13.37 -17.41
N ALA A 78 12.81 12.62 -17.45
CA ALA A 78 12.45 11.80 -18.61
C ALA A 78 12.25 12.63 -19.89
N ASN A 79 11.65 13.82 -19.78
CA ASN A 79 11.49 14.71 -20.93
C ASN A 79 12.78 15.40 -21.36
N GLN A 80 13.76 15.54 -20.46
CA GLN A 80 15.09 16.05 -20.80
C GLN A 80 15.94 14.96 -21.43
N ASP A 81 15.87 13.74 -20.90
CA ASP A 81 16.53 12.54 -21.40
C ASP A 81 16.10 12.23 -22.85
N SER A 82 14.79 12.25 -23.13
CA SER A 82 14.26 12.09 -24.48
C SER A 82 14.80 13.10 -25.49
N LYS A 83 15.21 14.29 -25.02
CA LYS A 83 15.85 15.32 -25.85
C LYS A 83 17.33 15.05 -26.05
N GLU A 84 18.01 14.56 -25.03
CA GLU A 84 19.43 14.19 -25.06
C GLU A 84 19.69 13.03 -26.02
N ASP A 85 18.82 12.01 -26.00
CA ASP A 85 18.91 10.86 -26.92
C ASP A 85 18.73 11.22 -28.38
N ASN A 86 18.09 12.35 -28.67
CA ASN A 86 17.87 12.83 -30.03
C ASN A 86 18.89 13.88 -30.48
N ILE A 87 19.89 14.25 -29.66
CA ILE A 87 20.91 15.25 -30.02
C ILE A 87 21.67 14.85 -31.29
N TRP A 88 21.98 13.56 -31.48
CA TRP A 88 22.70 13.10 -32.66
C TRP A 88 21.92 13.30 -33.97
N ARG A 89 20.59 13.44 -33.89
CA ARG A 89 19.66 13.72 -35.01
C ARG A 89 19.29 15.20 -35.14
N ILE A 90 19.83 16.09 -34.30
CA ILE A 90 19.34 17.47 -34.20
C ILE A 90 19.43 18.27 -35.50
N ASN A 91 20.35 17.91 -36.41
CA ASN A 91 20.55 18.57 -37.69
C ASN A 91 19.57 18.11 -38.79
N GLU A 92 18.72 17.12 -38.50
CA GLU A 92 17.62 16.73 -39.38
C GLU A 92 16.53 17.82 -39.40
N LEU A 93 15.79 17.94 -40.50
CA LEU A 93 14.93 19.09 -40.84
C LEU A 93 14.05 19.61 -39.69
N VAL A 94 13.38 18.70 -38.97
CA VAL A 94 12.38 19.06 -37.95
C VAL A 94 12.78 18.71 -36.52
N MET A 95 13.81 17.88 -36.34
CA MET A 95 14.22 17.38 -35.03
C MET A 95 14.63 18.52 -34.10
N ARG A 96 15.31 19.54 -34.65
CA ARG A 96 15.62 20.78 -33.92
C ARG A 96 14.37 21.51 -33.44
N PHE A 97 13.31 21.58 -34.24
CA PHE A 97 12.08 22.27 -33.83
C PHE A 97 11.38 21.49 -32.71
N CYS A 98 11.26 20.17 -32.85
CA CYS A 98 10.69 19.31 -31.81
C CYS A 98 11.44 19.44 -30.48
N PHE A 99 12.78 19.47 -30.51
CA PHE A 99 13.61 19.66 -29.32
C PHE A 99 13.24 20.93 -28.53
N TYR A 100 12.98 22.05 -29.22
CA TYR A 100 12.66 23.33 -28.58
C TYR A 100 11.17 23.49 -28.26
N GLU A 101 10.27 22.94 -29.08
CA GLU A 101 8.83 23.22 -28.97
C GLU A 101 8.10 22.24 -28.02
N ILE A 102 8.64 21.03 -27.81
CA ILE A 102 8.07 20.03 -26.90
C ILE A 102 8.31 20.45 -25.46
N THR A 103 7.22 20.78 -24.76
CA THR A 103 7.25 21.37 -23.42
C THR A 103 6.39 20.58 -22.45
N LEU A 104 6.94 20.35 -21.24
CA LEU A 104 6.22 19.78 -20.11
C LEU A 104 5.40 20.88 -19.41
N PHE A 105 4.11 20.65 -19.23
CA PHE A 105 3.24 21.47 -18.37
C PHE A 105 2.85 20.63 -17.16
N GLY A 106 2.97 21.23 -15.97
CA GLY A 106 2.87 20.54 -14.69
C GLY A 106 4.16 20.65 -13.89
N ASP A 107 4.28 19.88 -12.82
CA ASP A 107 5.48 19.86 -11.98
C ASP A 107 6.55 18.94 -12.60
N PRO A 108 7.74 19.46 -12.98
CA PRO A 108 8.84 18.64 -13.50
C PRO A 108 9.36 17.63 -12.48
N ALA A 109 9.22 17.90 -11.18
CA ALA A 109 9.65 16.99 -10.13
C ALA A 109 8.62 15.88 -9.82
N ALA A 110 7.47 15.86 -10.51
CA ALA A 110 6.49 14.81 -10.34
C ALA A 110 7.06 13.46 -10.79
N ILE A 111 6.94 12.46 -9.93
CA ILE A 111 7.41 11.09 -10.17
C ILE A 111 6.21 10.25 -10.60
N LEU A 112 6.31 9.60 -11.77
CA LEU A 112 5.33 8.59 -12.17
C LEU A 112 5.42 7.39 -11.23
N LYS A 113 4.28 7.04 -10.62
CA LYS A 113 4.15 5.80 -9.88
C LYS A 113 4.09 4.63 -10.84
N ASP A 114 4.61 3.49 -10.42
CA ASP A 114 4.39 2.23 -11.13
C ASP A 114 2.90 1.91 -11.15
N VAL A 115 2.52 1.10 -12.13
CA VAL A 115 1.21 0.45 -12.08
C VAL A 115 1.29 -0.56 -10.96
N ASP A 116 0.51 -0.31 -9.93
CA ASP A 116 0.47 -1.14 -8.75
C ASP A 116 -0.25 -2.46 -9.11
N PHE A 117 0.46 -3.56 -8.85
CA PHE A 117 0.05 -4.92 -9.23
C PHE A 117 0.11 -5.89 -8.06
N HIS A 118 0.71 -5.49 -6.94
CA HIS A 118 0.98 -6.39 -5.84
C HIS A 118 -0.19 -6.35 -4.86
N ALA A 119 -0.67 -7.53 -4.49
CA ALA A 119 -1.53 -7.61 -3.31
C ALA A 119 -0.64 -7.40 -2.07
N PRO A 120 -1.20 -6.86 -0.98
CA PRO A 120 -0.46 -6.73 0.26
C PRO A 120 0.11 -8.09 0.71
N GLU A 121 1.28 -8.07 1.34
CA GLU A 121 1.84 -9.27 1.92
C GLU A 121 0.91 -9.84 3.01
N LYS A 122 1.07 -11.15 3.29
CA LYS A 122 0.41 -11.81 4.41
C LYS A 122 0.75 -11.03 5.70
N PRO A 123 -0.22 -10.59 6.50
CA PRO A 123 0.07 -9.88 7.74
C PRO A 123 0.78 -10.77 8.76
N ASP A 124 1.46 -10.11 9.70
CA ASP A 124 2.03 -10.75 10.88
C ASP A 124 0.94 -11.45 11.70
N MET A 125 1.32 -12.57 12.33
CA MET A 125 0.47 -13.21 13.34
C MET A 125 0.06 -12.18 14.39
N PRO A 126 -1.24 -12.05 14.74
CA PRO A 126 -1.68 -11.12 15.74
C PRO A 126 -0.91 -11.24 17.05
N ALA A 127 -0.51 -10.10 17.61
CA ALA A 127 0.14 -10.00 18.92
C ALA A 127 -0.88 -9.52 19.96
N GLY A 128 -0.96 -10.20 21.10
CA GLY A 128 -1.87 -9.86 22.19
C GLY A 128 -1.93 -10.98 23.24
N GLU A 129 -2.84 -10.84 24.21
CA GLU A 129 -3.02 -11.81 25.28
C GLU A 129 -3.63 -13.12 24.77
N ALA A 130 -2.88 -14.23 24.84
CA ALA A 130 -3.35 -15.55 24.40
C ALA A 130 -4.29 -16.24 25.43
N ASN A 131 -4.39 -15.72 26.65
CA ASN A 131 -5.25 -16.27 27.69
C ASN A 131 -5.97 -15.16 28.43
N GLY A 132 -7.28 -15.30 28.61
CA GLY A 132 -8.09 -14.26 29.21
C GLY A 132 -9.27 -14.77 30.02
N LYS A 133 -10.13 -13.84 30.41
CA LYS A 133 -11.42 -14.09 31.05
C LYS A 133 -12.51 -13.59 30.12
N ILE A 134 -13.64 -14.29 30.14
CA ILE A 134 -14.83 -13.84 29.43
C ILE A 134 -15.27 -12.45 29.94
N ASN A 135 -15.87 -11.66 29.05
CA ASN A 135 -16.36 -10.30 29.29
C ASN A 135 -15.26 -9.29 29.71
N VAL A 136 -14.00 -9.55 29.33
CA VAL A 136 -12.89 -8.60 29.46
C VAL A 136 -12.45 -8.16 28.07
N VAL A 137 -12.11 -6.87 27.93
CA VAL A 137 -11.60 -6.28 26.69
C VAL A 137 -10.11 -6.60 26.55
N TYR A 138 -9.72 -7.10 25.38
CA TYR A 138 -8.33 -7.35 25.01
C TYR A 138 -8.02 -6.64 23.71
N SER A 139 -6.79 -6.12 23.60
CA SER A 139 -6.30 -5.44 22.40
C SER A 139 -5.31 -6.35 21.67
N TYR A 140 -5.40 -6.34 20.34
CA TYR A 140 -4.55 -7.11 19.44
C TYR A 140 -3.96 -6.21 18.37
N GLU A 141 -2.70 -6.48 18.04
CA GLU A 141 -1.94 -5.72 17.06
C GLU A 141 -1.44 -6.62 15.93
N SER A 142 -1.43 -6.10 14.70
CA SER A 142 -0.81 -6.76 13.55
C SER A 142 -0.43 -5.70 12.50
N GLY A 143 0.38 -6.07 11.53
CA GLY A 143 0.78 -5.24 10.41
C GLY A 143 1.09 -6.08 9.17
N ALA A 144 1.09 -5.43 8.02
CA ALA A 144 1.49 -5.99 6.73
C ALA A 144 2.25 -4.92 5.95
N ILE A 145 3.04 -5.39 4.99
CA ILE A 145 3.76 -4.53 4.04
C ILE A 145 3.08 -4.67 2.69
N ASP A 146 2.97 -3.55 2.01
CA ASP A 146 2.61 -3.45 0.61
C ASP A 146 3.84 -3.00 -0.17
N GLU A 147 4.25 -3.79 -1.18
CA GLU A 147 5.44 -3.54 -1.99
C GLU A 147 5.32 -2.24 -2.80
N ASP A 148 4.10 -1.89 -3.19
CA ASP A 148 3.78 -0.67 -3.96
C ASP A 148 3.62 0.56 -3.03
N GLY A 149 3.68 0.35 -1.71
CA GLY A 149 3.62 1.39 -0.68
C GLY A 149 2.21 1.91 -0.43
N ASP A 150 1.18 1.13 -0.79
CA ASP A 150 -0.20 1.52 -0.63
C ASP A 150 -0.66 1.53 0.83
N ARG A 151 -1.76 2.24 1.07
CA ARG A 151 -2.42 2.21 2.37
C ARG A 151 -3.29 0.97 2.52
N LEU A 152 -3.25 0.39 3.71
CA LEU A 152 -3.84 -0.91 3.99
C LEU A 152 -5.06 -0.83 4.91
N TYR A 153 -6.04 -1.67 4.63
CA TYR A 153 -7.15 -2.01 5.51
C TYR A 153 -6.97 -3.44 6.02
N TYR A 154 -7.31 -3.68 7.28
CA TYR A 154 -7.15 -4.97 7.93
C TYR A 154 -8.51 -5.54 8.36
N LEU A 155 -8.84 -6.73 7.91
CA LEU A 155 -10.01 -7.47 8.38
C LEU A 155 -9.60 -8.39 9.51
N TRP A 156 -10.05 -8.05 10.71
CA TRP A 156 -9.90 -8.87 11.91
C TRP A 156 -11.01 -9.91 11.99
N ASP A 157 -10.67 -11.16 12.26
CA ASP A 157 -11.57 -12.27 12.58
C ASP A 157 -11.17 -12.80 13.97
N PHE A 158 -12.07 -12.66 14.95
CA PHE A 158 -11.84 -13.05 16.34
C PHE A 158 -12.25 -14.49 16.65
N GLY A 159 -12.64 -15.27 15.63
CA GLY A 159 -12.96 -16.70 15.75
C GLY A 159 -14.30 -17.01 16.44
N ASP A 160 -15.06 -15.99 16.86
CA ASP A 160 -16.39 -16.14 17.49
C ASP A 160 -17.56 -15.80 16.55
N GLY A 161 -17.25 -15.58 15.27
CA GLY A 161 -18.18 -15.12 14.24
C GLY A 161 -18.19 -13.60 14.04
N THR A 162 -17.43 -12.85 14.85
CA THR A 162 -17.27 -11.40 14.70
C THR A 162 -16.05 -11.08 13.84
N SER A 163 -16.24 -10.22 12.84
CA SER A 163 -15.14 -9.67 12.03
C SER A 163 -15.29 -8.17 11.81
N THR A 164 -14.19 -7.43 11.73
CA THR A 164 -14.23 -5.96 11.56
C THR A 164 -13.06 -5.44 10.73
N TRP A 165 -13.36 -4.53 9.80
CA TRP A 165 -12.34 -3.80 9.04
C TRP A 165 -11.80 -2.61 9.83
N SER A 166 -10.48 -2.46 9.88
CA SER A 166 -9.76 -1.31 10.44
C SER A 166 -8.89 -0.68 9.35
N GLY A 167 -8.93 0.64 9.19
CA GLY A 167 -8.08 1.35 8.24
C GLY A 167 -8.70 2.61 7.64
N PRO A 168 -7.98 3.30 6.73
CA PRO A 168 -6.66 2.91 6.19
C PRO A 168 -5.48 3.24 7.12
N HIS A 169 -4.43 2.42 7.10
CA HIS A 169 -3.14 2.62 7.78
C HIS A 169 -2.00 2.67 6.76
N ALA A 170 -0.83 3.23 7.09
CA ALA A 170 0.32 3.22 6.18
C ALA A 170 0.91 1.81 6.03
N SER A 171 1.51 1.49 4.87
CA SER A 171 2.28 0.24 4.67
C SER A 171 3.35 0.10 5.75
N GLY A 172 3.42 -1.06 6.40
CA GLY A 172 4.33 -1.34 7.52
C GLY A 172 3.92 -0.76 8.88
N GLU A 173 2.82 0.00 8.97
CA GLU A 173 2.28 0.47 10.24
C GLU A 173 1.44 -0.61 10.93
N LYS A 174 1.62 -0.77 12.24
CA LYS A 174 0.81 -1.70 13.04
C LYS A 174 -0.56 -1.10 13.33
N THR A 175 -1.60 -1.89 13.10
CA THR A 175 -2.97 -1.57 13.50
C THR A 175 -3.32 -2.26 14.82
N SER A 176 -4.12 -1.61 15.67
CA SER A 176 -4.58 -2.14 16.96
C SER A 176 -6.11 -2.16 17.02
N VAL A 177 -6.70 -3.30 17.38
CA VAL A 177 -8.16 -3.46 17.54
C VAL A 177 -8.45 -4.20 18.85
N SER A 178 -9.51 -3.76 19.54
CA SER A 178 -9.96 -4.37 20.79
C SER A 178 -11.18 -5.25 20.59
N HIS A 179 -11.24 -6.39 21.28
CA HIS A 179 -12.36 -7.34 21.25
C HIS A 179 -12.69 -7.91 22.64
N THR A 180 -13.89 -8.48 22.78
CA THR A 180 -14.36 -9.11 24.01
C THR A 180 -15.12 -10.40 23.69
N TRP A 181 -14.76 -11.49 24.36
CA TRP A 181 -15.46 -12.76 24.23
C TRP A 181 -16.47 -12.96 25.36
N SER A 182 -17.73 -13.24 25.00
CA SER A 182 -18.82 -13.47 25.96
C SER A 182 -18.98 -14.94 26.38
N ARG A 183 -18.38 -15.87 25.61
CA ARG A 183 -18.48 -17.32 25.83
C ARG A 183 -17.11 -17.91 26.09
N LYS A 184 -17.09 -19.03 26.81
CA LYS A 184 -15.85 -19.81 26.94
C LYS A 184 -15.51 -20.52 25.63
N GLY A 185 -14.23 -20.62 25.34
CA GLY A 185 -13.75 -21.30 24.14
C GLY A 185 -12.28 -21.02 23.87
N THR A 186 -11.77 -21.70 22.86
CA THR A 186 -10.51 -21.35 22.20
C THR A 186 -10.86 -20.74 20.85
N TYR A 187 -10.32 -19.56 20.59
CA TYR A 187 -10.63 -18.74 19.43
C TYR A 187 -9.37 -18.52 18.60
N GLN A 188 -9.47 -18.66 17.29
CA GLN A 188 -8.34 -18.45 16.37
C GLN A 188 -8.41 -17.02 15.83
N VAL A 189 -7.72 -16.09 16.49
CA VAL A 189 -7.68 -14.70 16.06
C VAL A 189 -6.75 -14.59 14.87
N ARG A 190 -7.24 -14.05 13.77
CA ARG A 190 -6.47 -13.86 12.53
C ARG A 190 -6.88 -12.58 11.84
N VAL A 191 -6.00 -12.11 10.98
CA VAL A 191 -6.19 -10.89 10.19
C VAL A 191 -5.76 -11.12 8.74
N LYS A 192 -6.42 -10.46 7.79
CA LYS A 192 -5.94 -10.30 6.40
C LYS A 192 -5.94 -8.82 6.03
N ALA A 193 -5.10 -8.42 5.08
CA ALA A 193 -5.02 -7.06 4.59
C ALA A 193 -5.69 -6.91 3.21
N LYS A 194 -6.07 -5.69 2.86
CA LYS A 194 -6.35 -5.28 1.48
C LYS A 194 -5.86 -3.86 1.23
N ASP A 195 -5.47 -3.59 0.00
CA ASP A 195 -5.06 -2.26 -0.41
C ASP A 195 -6.26 -1.35 -0.73
N MET A 196 -5.97 -0.13 -1.22
CA MET A 196 -6.97 0.85 -1.62
C MET A 196 -7.67 0.54 -2.95
N TYR A 197 -7.15 -0.43 -3.70
CA TYR A 197 -7.67 -0.89 -4.98
C TYR A 197 -8.50 -2.19 -4.85
N GLY A 198 -8.52 -2.78 -3.64
CA GLY A 198 -9.33 -3.93 -3.28
C GLY A 198 -8.66 -5.29 -3.47
N ARG A 199 -7.35 -5.37 -3.75
CA ARG A 199 -6.65 -6.67 -3.73
C ARG A 199 -6.41 -7.07 -2.28
N GLU A 200 -6.62 -8.36 -2.00
CA GLU A 200 -6.54 -8.91 -0.64
C GLU A 200 -5.35 -9.84 -0.49
N SER A 201 -4.76 -9.84 0.71
CA SER A 201 -3.74 -10.80 1.12
C SER A 201 -4.35 -12.14 1.52
N GLU A 202 -3.48 -13.14 1.68
CA GLU A 202 -3.80 -14.33 2.47
C GLU A 202 -4.06 -13.97 3.95
N TRP A 203 -4.72 -14.86 4.68
CA TRP A 203 -4.85 -14.74 6.13
C TRP A 203 -3.51 -14.96 6.83
N SER A 204 -3.24 -14.17 7.87
CA SER A 204 -2.14 -14.38 8.82
C SER A 204 -2.22 -15.75 9.51
N ASP A 205 -1.09 -16.16 10.11
CA ASP A 205 -1.12 -17.29 11.03
C ASP A 205 -2.00 -16.95 12.25
N PRO A 206 -2.86 -17.87 12.69
CA PRO A 206 -3.81 -17.57 13.75
C PRO A 206 -3.12 -17.54 15.13
N LEU A 207 -3.50 -16.58 15.96
CA LEU A 207 -3.22 -16.56 17.39
C LEU A 207 -4.33 -17.32 18.16
N PRO A 208 -4.02 -18.47 18.79
CA PRO A 208 -4.99 -19.18 19.63
C PRO A 208 -5.20 -18.45 20.96
N VAL A 209 -6.41 -17.96 21.19
CA VAL A 209 -6.82 -17.26 22.41
C VAL A 209 -7.77 -18.12 23.23
N SER A 210 -7.46 -18.35 24.51
CA SER A 210 -8.23 -19.20 25.42
C SER A 210 -9.00 -18.40 26.47
N MET A 211 -10.31 -18.65 26.58
CA MET A 211 -11.23 -17.99 27.52
C MET A 211 -11.93 -19.03 28.40
N PRO A 212 -11.32 -19.53 29.48
CA PRO A 212 -11.97 -20.48 30.40
C PRO A 212 -13.04 -19.81 31.28
N LEU A 213 -14.08 -20.58 31.66
CA LEU A 213 -15.19 -20.13 32.54
C LEU A 213 -14.72 -19.75 33.96
N PHE A 214 -13.71 -20.43 34.48
CA PHE A 214 -13.11 -20.20 35.78
C PHE A 214 -11.66 -20.66 35.75
N ASN A 215 -10.74 -19.84 36.27
CA ASN A 215 -9.43 -20.31 36.70
C ASN A 215 -9.69 -21.19 37.95
N CYS A 216 -10.02 -22.47 37.74
CA CYS A 216 -10.50 -23.36 38.81
C CYS A 216 -9.36 -23.94 39.67
N MET A 217 -8.11 -23.52 39.44
CA MET A 217 -6.96 -24.06 40.18
C MET A 217 -6.67 -23.44 41.56
N PRO A 218 -7.08 -22.23 41.99
CA PRO A 218 -6.71 -21.75 43.32
C PRO A 218 -7.56 -22.34 44.46
N LEU A 219 -8.83 -22.63 44.19
CA LEU A 219 -9.78 -23.07 45.23
C LEU A 219 -9.65 -24.56 45.52
N LEU A 220 -9.39 -25.38 44.48
CA LEU A 220 -9.14 -26.80 44.65
C LEU A 220 -7.76 -27.06 45.29
N GLU A 221 -6.72 -26.30 44.93
CA GLU A 221 -5.41 -26.36 45.60
C GLU A 221 -5.52 -25.96 47.07
N LYS A 222 -6.18 -24.83 47.39
CA LYS A 222 -6.44 -24.44 48.78
C LYS A 222 -7.29 -25.45 49.53
N LEU A 223 -8.25 -26.09 48.88
CA LEU A 223 -9.06 -27.16 49.48
C LEU A 223 -8.22 -28.41 49.76
N ILE A 224 -7.33 -28.79 48.84
CA ILE A 224 -6.41 -29.93 49.00
C ILE A 224 -5.40 -29.64 50.11
N GLU A 225 -4.82 -28.44 50.16
CA GLU A 225 -3.94 -27.99 51.25
C GLU A 225 -4.68 -27.99 52.60
N TRP A 226 -5.92 -27.48 52.62
CA TRP A 226 -6.77 -27.49 53.81
C TRP A 226 -7.13 -28.91 54.28
N LEU A 227 -7.44 -29.82 53.35
CA LEU A 227 -7.70 -31.24 53.64
C LEU A 227 -6.43 -31.96 54.15
N HIS A 228 -5.26 -31.65 53.60
CA HIS A 228 -3.97 -32.14 54.11
C HIS A 228 -3.67 -31.61 55.53
N ALA A 229 -3.97 -30.33 55.81
CA ALA A 229 -3.80 -29.74 57.14
C ALA A 229 -4.72 -30.38 58.19
N ILE A 230 -5.97 -30.73 57.83
CA ILE A 230 -6.90 -31.42 58.75
C ILE A 230 -6.46 -32.86 59.04
N ARG A 231 -5.87 -33.54 58.05
CA ARG A 231 -5.39 -34.93 58.22
C ARG A 231 -4.23 -35.02 59.22
N LEU A 232 -3.45 -33.94 59.38
CA LEU A 232 -2.38 -33.83 60.38
C LEU A 232 -2.89 -33.50 61.80
N LEU A 233 -4.13 -33.03 61.95
CA LEU A 233 -4.71 -32.63 63.24
C LEU A 233 -5.54 -33.74 63.93
N ARG A 234 -5.68 -34.92 63.32
CA ARG A 234 -6.43 -36.05 63.89
C ARG A 234 -5.54 -37.25 64.20
N PHE A 235 -4.65 -37.13 65.17
CA PHE A 235 -4.22 -38.26 66.03
C PHE A 235 -3.77 -37.71 67.39
N PRO A 236 -4.65 -37.75 68.40
CA PRO A 236 -4.20 -38.17 69.70
C PRO A 236 -5.14 -39.24 70.26
N TRP A 237 -4.62 -40.44 70.47
CA TRP A 237 -5.16 -41.31 71.51
C TRP A 237 -4.00 -41.90 72.30
N GLU A 238 -4.12 -41.69 73.60
CA GLU A 238 -3.25 -42.04 74.70
C GLU A 238 -3.06 -43.56 74.84
N TRP A 239 -1.96 -43.95 75.48
CA TRP A 239 -1.99 -45.02 76.48
C TRP A 239 -1.16 -44.61 77.70
N LEU A 240 -1.87 -44.29 78.77
CA LEU A 240 -1.42 -44.52 80.15
C LEU A 240 -1.44 -46.04 80.42
N GLY A 241 -0.40 -46.58 81.04
CA GLY A 241 -0.36 -47.99 81.44
C GLY A 241 0.89 -48.41 82.22
N ALA A 242 0.87 -48.15 83.52
CA ALA A 242 1.47 -48.90 84.65
C ALA A 242 2.75 -49.75 84.44
N SER A 243 3.86 -49.34 85.08
CA SER A 243 4.48 -50.00 86.25
C SER A 243 5.60 -49.14 86.80
#